data_AF-A0A5E4LM51-F1
#
_entry.id   AF-A0A5E4LM51-F1
#
_cell.length_a   1.000
_cell.length_b   1.000
_cell.length_c   1.000
_cell.angle_alpha   90.00
_cell.angle_beta   90.00
_cell.angle_gamma   90.00
#
_symmetry.space_group_name_H-M   'P 1'
#
loop_
_entity.id
_entity.type
_entity.pdbx_description
1 polymer ?
#
loop_
_entity_poly.entity_id
_entity_poly.type
_entity_poly.pdbx_seq_one_letter_code
_entity_poly.pdbx_strand_id
1 'polypeptide(L)'
;MEFDFEKVKPAIKLPVLIGIVFVIIYYAVTTATALMASQLAGASGAISLALGVLSYLAFFVLFIWTGWRTVKKFNGAWLEAGTASALASGILVVFHYLVNIVFVAVVYGYLFKNPAAAPTGAFDPLASAGSALAGSLIGLTVLMSTICCIGDLVASVIVNFAIGAVAGYIATGKPKEKPAAKAATKKPARKK
;
A
#
# COMPACT_ATOMS: atom_id res chain seq x y z
N MET A 1 -9.04 -25.50 9.72
CA MET A 1 -9.86 -24.36 9.26
C MET A 1 -9.57 -24.23 7.78
N GLU A 2 -10.57 -24.43 6.93
CA GLU A 2 -10.39 -24.34 5.47
C GLU A 2 -10.29 -22.86 5.08
N PHE A 3 -9.30 -22.52 4.25
CA PHE A 3 -9.05 -21.16 3.81
C PHE A 3 -9.94 -20.81 2.62
N ASP A 4 -10.78 -19.79 2.75
CA ASP A 4 -11.75 -19.40 1.73
C ASP A 4 -11.35 -18.08 1.05
N PHE A 5 -10.81 -18.21 -0.16
CA PHE A 5 -10.33 -17.06 -0.95
C PHE A 5 -11.47 -16.17 -1.48
N GLU A 6 -12.70 -16.67 -1.54
CA GLU A 6 -13.87 -15.88 -1.99
C GLU A 6 -14.23 -14.78 -0.97
N LYS A 7 -13.82 -14.92 0.29
CA LYS A 7 -13.98 -13.89 1.33
C LYS A 7 -12.89 -12.81 1.27
N VAL A 8 -11.71 -13.18 0.81
CA VAL A 8 -10.53 -12.30 0.73
C VAL A 8 -10.67 -11.30 -0.42
N LYS A 9 -11.06 -11.77 -1.61
CA LYS A 9 -11.23 -10.93 -2.82
C LYS A 9 -12.07 -9.66 -2.61
N PRO A 10 -13.30 -9.71 -2.07
CA PRO A 10 -14.12 -8.50 -1.88
C PRO A 10 -13.63 -7.62 -0.73
N ALA A 11 -12.87 -8.18 0.21
CA ALA A 11 -12.29 -7.42 1.32
C ALA A 11 -11.16 -6.50 0.87
N ILE A 12 -10.36 -6.91 -0.12
CA ILE A 12 -9.20 -6.14 -0.60
C ILE A 12 -9.55 -5.04 -1.61
N LYS A 13 -10.65 -5.16 -2.37
CA LYS A 13 -10.97 -4.24 -3.48
C LYS A 13 -11.02 -2.76 -3.08
N LEU A 14 -11.75 -2.45 -2.01
CA LEU A 14 -11.93 -1.05 -1.58
C LEU A 14 -10.65 -0.47 -0.94
N PRO A 15 -9.95 -1.18 -0.03
CA PRO A 15 -8.64 -0.75 0.45
C PRO A 15 -7.62 -0.48 -0.67
N VAL A 16 -7.52 -1.39 -1.64
CA VAL A 16 -6.62 -1.19 -2.78
C VAL A 16 -7.00 0.05 -3.59
N LEU A 17 -8.29 0.27 -3.85
CA LEU A 17 -8.73 1.47 -4.57
C LEU A 17 -8.38 2.76 -3.82
N ILE A 18 -8.64 2.81 -2.50
CA ILE A 18 -8.29 3.96 -1.67
C ILE A 18 -6.77 4.18 -1.71
N GLY A 19 -5.99 3.11 -1.55
CA GLY A 19 -4.53 3.20 -1.58
C GLY A 19 -3.99 3.70 -2.92
N ILE A 20 -4.55 3.26 -4.05
CA ILE A 20 -4.18 3.76 -5.39
C ILE A 20 -4.39 5.27 -5.47
N VAL A 21 -5.52 5.79 -5.00
CA VAL A 21 -5.81 7.23 -5.00
C VAL A 21 -4.78 7.99 -4.15
N PHE A 22 -4.44 7.48 -2.97
CA PHE A 22 -3.39 8.07 -2.12
C PHE A 22 -2.02 8.08 -2.80
N VAL A 23 -1.63 7.00 -3.48
CA VAL A 23 -0.36 6.93 -4.24
C VAL A 23 -0.34 8.00 -5.34
N ILE A 24 -1.43 8.16 -6.09
CA ILE A 24 -1.51 9.17 -7.16
C ILE A 24 -1.40 10.59 -6.58
N ILE A 25 -2.13 10.89 -5.50
CA ILE A 25 -2.06 12.20 -4.82
C ILE A 25 -0.64 12.46 -4.30
N TYR A 26 0.00 11.46 -3.68
CA TYR A 26 1.37 11.57 -3.19
C TYR A 26 2.33 11.97 -4.31
N TYR A 27 2.31 11.26 -5.44
CA TYR A 27 3.17 11.61 -6.58
C TYR A 27 2.83 12.98 -7.17
N ALA A 28 1.54 13.35 -7.29
CA ALA A 28 1.14 14.65 -7.79
C ALA A 28 1.69 15.80 -6.93
N VAL A 29 1.59 15.69 -5.60
CA VAL A 29 2.09 16.70 -4.67
C VAL A 29 3.62 16.75 -4.68
N THR A 30 4.29 15.60 -4.66
CA THR A 30 5.76 15.53 -4.74
C THR A 30 6.27 16.16 -6.04
N THR A 31 5.61 15.90 -7.16
CA THR A 31 5.93 16.50 -8.46
C THR A 31 5.74 18.01 -8.46
N ALA A 32 4.58 18.49 -8.00
CA ALA A 32 4.28 19.92 -7.92
C ALA A 32 5.33 20.64 -7.05
N THR A 33 5.69 20.04 -5.91
CA THR A 33 6.70 20.60 -4.99
C THR A 33 8.09 20.64 -5.64
N ALA A 34 8.48 19.59 -6.37
CA ALA A 34 9.75 19.53 -7.07
C ALA A 34 9.88 20.57 -8.19
N LEU A 35 8.76 20.91 -8.85
CA LEU A 35 8.73 21.90 -9.94
C LEU A 35 8.74 23.36 -9.44
N MET A 36 8.43 23.63 -8.17
CA MET A 36 8.36 24.99 -7.58
C MET A 36 9.69 25.49 -7.00
N ALA A 37 10.82 25.05 -7.57
CA ALA A 37 12.16 25.03 -6.97
C ALA A 37 12.77 26.37 -6.48
N SER A 38 12.25 27.56 -6.84
CA SER A 38 12.88 28.83 -6.43
C SER A 38 12.42 29.40 -5.08
N GLN A 39 11.26 28.97 -4.55
CA GLN A 39 10.68 29.55 -3.32
C GLN A 39 10.56 28.54 -2.15
N LEU A 40 10.62 27.23 -2.44
CA LEU A 40 10.39 26.16 -1.44
C LEU A 40 11.49 25.10 -1.36
N ALA A 41 12.65 25.26 -2.01
CA ALA A 41 13.71 24.26 -2.02
C ALA A 41 14.09 23.76 -0.61
N GLY A 42 14.17 24.65 0.38
CA GLY A 42 14.45 24.29 1.78
C GLY A 42 13.29 23.58 2.51
N ALA A 43 12.04 23.77 2.07
CA ALA A 43 10.84 23.15 2.65
C ALA A 43 10.42 21.85 1.94
N SER A 44 10.91 21.61 0.72
CA SER A 44 10.56 20.45 -0.12
C SER A 44 10.87 19.11 0.57
N GLY A 45 12.00 19.01 1.26
CA GLY A 45 12.38 17.83 2.06
C GLY A 45 11.44 17.62 3.25
N ALA A 46 11.07 18.69 3.95
CA ALA A 46 10.14 18.62 5.08
C ALA A 46 8.72 18.24 4.65
N ILE A 47 8.24 18.77 3.53
CA ILE A 47 6.94 18.42 2.92
C ILE A 47 6.93 16.95 2.51
N SER A 48 7.99 16.48 1.85
CA SER A 48 8.12 15.08 1.42
C SER A 48 8.15 14.13 2.62
N LEU A 49 8.88 14.48 3.69
CA LEU A 49 8.91 13.72 4.94
C LEU A 49 7.54 13.68 5.62
N ALA A 50 6.88 14.83 5.76
CA ALA A 50 5.56 14.92 6.36
C ALA A 50 4.51 14.09 5.59
N LEU A 51 4.51 14.17 4.26
CA LEU A 51 3.65 13.35 3.40
C LEU A 51 3.96 11.87 3.53
N GLY A 52 5.24 11.49 3.65
CA GLY A 52 5.65 10.11 3.89
C GLY A 52 5.09 9.56 5.21
N VAL A 53 5.26 10.31 6.30
CA VAL A 53 4.74 9.92 7.64
C VAL A 53 3.21 9.83 7.65
N LEU A 54 2.52 10.83 7.09
CA LEU A 54 1.06 10.84 7.02
C LEU A 54 0.53 9.69 6.15
N SER A 55 1.19 9.41 5.03
CA SER A 55 0.83 8.27 4.17
C SER A 55 1.01 6.95 4.91
N TYR A 56 2.13 6.78 5.63
CA TYR A 56 2.36 5.58 6.44
C TYR A 56 1.25 5.35 7.47
N LEU A 57 0.84 6.39 8.21
CA LEU A 57 -0.26 6.31 9.17
C LEU A 57 -1.60 5.98 8.49
N ALA A 58 -1.88 6.60 7.34
CA ALA A 58 -3.09 6.33 6.58
C ALA A 58 -3.16 4.87 6.12
N PHE A 59 -2.05 4.34 5.57
CA PHE A 59 -1.95 2.93 5.17
C PHE A 59 -2.05 1.98 6.36
N PHE A 60 -1.43 2.30 7.49
CA PHE A 60 -1.55 1.50 8.71
C PHE A 60 -3.01 1.34 9.14
N VAL A 61 -3.76 2.45 9.21
CA VAL A 61 -5.20 2.43 9.54
C VAL A 61 -6.00 1.66 8.48
N LEU A 62 -5.65 1.82 7.20
CA LEU A 62 -6.29 1.13 6.09
C LEU A 62 -6.14 -0.40 6.21
N PHE A 63 -4.96 -0.89 6.59
CA PHE A 63 -4.70 -2.33 6.72
C PHE A 63 -5.29 -2.94 7.99
N ILE A 64 -5.36 -2.18 9.09
CA ILE A 64 -6.18 -2.55 10.26
C ILE A 64 -7.64 -2.70 9.86
N TRP A 65 -8.18 -1.70 9.15
CA TRP A 65 -9.56 -1.72 8.70
C TRP A 65 -9.84 -2.87 7.73
N THR A 66 -8.90 -3.19 6.85
CA THR A 66 -8.98 -4.34 5.93
C THR A 66 -9.12 -5.65 6.71
N GLY A 67 -8.26 -5.89 7.70
CA GLY A 67 -8.31 -7.09 8.54
C GLY A 67 -9.62 -7.17 9.34
N TRP A 68 -10.02 -6.07 9.99
CA TRP A 68 -11.27 -5.98 10.74
C TRP A 68 -12.50 -6.25 9.87
N ARG A 69 -12.54 -5.64 8.68
CA ARG A 69 -13.64 -5.78 7.72
C ARG A 69 -13.74 -7.20 7.17
N THR A 70 -12.61 -7.87 6.93
CA THR A 70 -12.58 -9.27 6.47
C THR A 70 -13.36 -10.16 7.44
N VAL A 71 -13.13 -9.98 8.75
CA VAL A 71 -13.84 -10.73 9.79
C VAL A 71 -15.30 -10.27 9.94
N LYS A 72 -15.55 -8.97 10.11
CA LYS A 72 -16.89 -8.47 10.45
C LYS A 72 -17.89 -8.51 9.31
N LYS A 73 -17.45 -8.25 8.07
CA LYS A 73 -18.33 -8.12 6.92
C LYS A 73 -18.41 -9.39 6.10
N PHE A 74 -17.32 -10.16 6.03
CA PHE A 74 -17.24 -11.35 5.19
C PHE A 74 -17.15 -12.65 5.99
N ASN A 75 -17.28 -12.58 7.33
CA ASN A 75 -17.18 -13.74 8.23
C ASN A 75 -15.88 -14.53 8.03
N GLY A 76 -14.79 -13.81 7.73
CA GLY A 76 -13.49 -14.41 7.54
C GLY A 76 -12.81 -14.77 8.85
N ALA A 77 -11.88 -15.72 8.78
CA ALA A 77 -10.99 -16.06 9.89
C ALA A 77 -9.89 -15.00 10.09
N TRP A 78 -9.24 -15.01 11.26
CA TRP A 78 -8.12 -14.11 11.54
C TRP A 78 -6.93 -14.32 10.58
N LEU A 79 -6.68 -15.55 10.13
CA LEU A 79 -5.68 -15.83 9.10
C LEU A 79 -6.07 -15.23 7.73
N GLU A 80 -7.35 -15.33 7.35
CA GLU A 80 -7.85 -14.73 6.10
C GLU A 80 -7.77 -13.20 6.15
N ALA A 81 -7.99 -12.59 7.32
CA ALA A 81 -7.80 -11.17 7.56
C ALA A 81 -6.33 -10.74 7.38
N GLY A 82 -5.38 -11.52 7.87
CA GLY A 82 -3.95 -11.32 7.62
C GLY A 82 -3.63 -11.41 6.13
N THR A 83 -4.11 -12.46 5.45
CA THR A 83 -3.89 -12.62 4.00
C THR A 83 -4.51 -11.50 3.18
N ALA A 84 -5.69 -11.00 3.55
CA ALA A 84 -6.32 -9.87 2.89
C ALA A 84 -5.47 -8.60 3.00
N SER A 85 -4.99 -8.25 4.19
CA SER A 85 -4.12 -7.07 4.38
C SER A 85 -2.78 -7.23 3.68
N ALA A 86 -2.19 -8.42 3.70
CA ALA A 86 -0.95 -8.74 2.99
C ALA A 86 -1.09 -8.58 1.47
N LEU A 87 -2.17 -9.12 0.88
CA LEU A 87 -2.45 -9.01 -0.55
C LEU A 87 -2.76 -7.57 -0.96
N ALA A 88 -3.58 -6.85 -0.18
CA ALA A 88 -3.87 -5.45 -0.43
C ALA A 88 -2.59 -4.61 -0.43
N SER A 89 -1.71 -4.83 0.55
CA SER A 89 -0.44 -4.14 0.64
C SER A 89 0.51 -4.51 -0.49
N GLY A 90 0.64 -5.79 -0.83
CA GLY A 90 1.47 -6.24 -1.95
C GLY A 90 1.08 -5.61 -3.27
N ILE A 91 -0.22 -5.54 -3.58
CA ILE A 91 -0.73 -4.85 -4.78
C ILE A 91 -0.36 -3.36 -4.76
N LEU A 92 -0.52 -2.70 -3.60
CA LEU A 92 -0.21 -1.27 -3.46
C LEU A 92 1.28 -0.97 -3.59
N VAL A 93 2.16 -1.83 -3.06
CA VAL A 93 3.61 -1.71 -3.23
C VAL A 93 3.97 -1.83 -4.71
N VAL A 94 3.49 -2.87 -5.40
CA VAL A 94 3.75 -3.05 -6.83
C VAL A 94 3.23 -1.85 -7.63
N PHE A 95 2.02 -1.37 -7.34
CA PHE A 95 1.46 -0.20 -8.00
C PHE A 95 2.28 1.07 -7.74
N HIS A 96 2.70 1.31 -6.50
CA HIS A 96 3.57 2.43 -6.14
C HIS A 96 4.88 2.40 -6.93
N TYR A 97 5.52 1.24 -7.04
CA TYR A 97 6.75 1.09 -7.81
C TYR A 97 6.55 1.26 -9.31
N LEU A 98 5.43 0.80 -9.88
CA LEU A 98 5.09 1.07 -11.28
C LEU A 98 4.95 2.57 -11.55
N VAL A 99 4.24 3.29 -10.67
CA VAL A 99 4.10 4.76 -10.77
C VAL A 99 5.46 5.43 -10.59
N ASN A 100 6.31 4.96 -9.67
CA ASN A 100 7.66 5.48 -9.47
C ASN A 100 8.52 5.35 -10.73
N ILE A 101 8.55 4.18 -11.36
CA ILE A 101 9.32 3.93 -12.59
C ILE A 101 8.85 4.86 -13.71
N VAL A 102 7.54 4.99 -13.91
CA VAL A 102 6.97 5.91 -14.91
C VAL A 102 7.35 7.36 -14.57
N PHE A 103 7.26 7.74 -13.30
CA PHE A 103 7.59 9.09 -12.85
C PHE A 103 9.07 9.43 -13.09
N VAL A 104 9.99 8.56 -12.68
CA VAL A 104 11.42 8.69 -12.94
C VAL A 104 11.65 8.78 -14.45
N ALA A 105 11.06 7.90 -15.26
CA ALA A 105 11.24 7.93 -16.71
C ALA A 105 10.75 9.25 -17.34
N VAL A 106 9.61 9.80 -16.89
CA VAL A 106 9.05 11.05 -17.40
C VAL A 106 9.86 12.27 -16.95
N VAL A 107 10.19 12.36 -15.65
CA VAL A 107 10.94 13.51 -15.11
C VAL A 107 12.36 13.53 -15.66
N TYR A 108 13.08 12.41 -15.60
CA TYR A 108 14.43 12.35 -16.17
C TYR A 108 14.37 12.52 -17.70
N GLY A 109 13.43 11.89 -18.40
CA GLY A 109 13.26 12.06 -19.84
C GLY A 109 12.98 13.51 -20.26
N TYR A 110 12.19 14.25 -19.46
CA TYR A 110 11.94 15.68 -19.68
C TYR A 110 13.18 16.53 -19.41
N LEU A 111 13.90 16.27 -18.31
CA LEU A 111 15.15 16.96 -17.98
C LEU A 111 16.25 16.73 -19.03
N PHE A 112 16.32 15.52 -19.63
CA PHE A 112 17.24 15.24 -20.74
C PHE A 112 16.93 16.05 -22.00
N LYS A 113 15.66 16.27 -22.30
CA LYS A 113 15.24 17.06 -23.47
C LYS A 113 15.34 18.56 -23.24
N ASN A 114 15.24 19.02 -21.98
CA ASN A 114 15.26 20.43 -21.61
C ASN A 114 16.26 20.68 -20.47
N PRO A 115 17.58 20.61 -20.72
CA PRO A 115 18.59 20.76 -19.68
C PRO A 115 18.55 22.14 -19.00
N ALA A 116 18.05 23.18 -19.68
CA ALA A 116 17.84 24.52 -19.12
C ALA A 116 16.69 24.61 -18.09
N ALA A 117 15.81 23.60 -18.04
CA ALA A 117 14.73 23.49 -17.05
C ALA A 117 15.14 22.67 -15.81
N ALA A 118 16.38 22.14 -15.80
CA ALA A 118 16.90 21.45 -14.63
C ALA A 118 17.10 22.48 -13.49
N PRO A 119 16.58 22.22 -12.28
CA PRO A 119 16.83 23.09 -11.15
C PRO A 119 18.34 23.15 -10.88
N THR A 120 18.90 24.35 -11.04
CA THR A 120 20.33 24.65 -10.83
C THR A 120 20.71 24.25 -9.41
N GLY A 121 21.52 23.20 -9.27
CA GLY A 121 22.02 22.70 -7.98
C GLY A 121 21.77 21.23 -7.66
N ALA A 122 20.78 20.56 -8.27
CA ALA A 122 20.49 19.14 -7.97
C ALA A 122 20.90 18.14 -9.07
N PHE A 123 21.01 18.60 -10.32
CA PHE A 123 21.23 17.74 -11.50
C PHE A 123 22.41 18.17 -12.40
N ASP A 124 23.22 19.14 -11.97
CA ASP A 124 24.40 19.63 -12.72
C ASP A 124 25.39 18.54 -13.16
N PRO A 125 25.65 17.49 -12.37
CA PRO A 125 26.53 16.39 -12.80
C PRO A 125 25.90 15.52 -13.92
N LEU A 126 24.57 15.50 -14.00
CA LEU A 126 23.83 14.65 -14.95
C LEU A 126 23.60 15.34 -16.30
N ALA A 127 23.49 16.67 -16.29
CA ALA A 127 23.43 17.49 -17.50
C ALA A 127 24.78 17.56 -18.24
N SER A 128 25.90 17.38 -17.53
CA SER A 128 27.27 17.41 -18.07
C SER A 128 27.82 16.03 -18.46
N ALA A 129 27.23 14.95 -17.95
CA ALA A 129 27.63 13.59 -18.28
C ALA A 129 26.80 13.07 -19.46
N GLY A 130 27.45 12.83 -20.60
CA GLY A 130 26.81 12.44 -21.86
C GLY A 130 25.82 11.26 -21.75
N SER A 131 24.99 11.09 -22.78
CA SER A 131 23.85 10.15 -22.87
C SER A 131 24.12 8.71 -22.41
N ALA A 132 25.36 8.21 -22.50
CA ALA A 132 25.76 6.89 -21.99
C ALA A 132 25.89 6.83 -20.46
N LEU A 133 26.46 7.86 -19.81
CA LEU A 133 26.57 7.91 -18.35
C LEU A 133 25.19 8.14 -17.72
N ALA A 134 24.41 9.04 -18.33
CA ALA A 134 23.00 9.26 -18.04
C ALA A 134 22.16 7.98 -18.11
N GLY A 135 22.25 7.23 -19.20
CA GLY A 135 21.57 5.94 -19.36
C GLY A 135 22.03 4.89 -18.34
N SER A 136 23.32 4.89 -17.98
CA SER A 136 23.85 4.00 -16.94
C SER A 136 23.40 4.38 -15.53
N LEU A 137 23.24 5.67 -15.23
CA LEU A 137 22.71 6.17 -13.96
C LEU A 137 21.22 5.86 -13.84
N ILE A 138 20.43 6.08 -14.89
CA ILE A 138 19.01 5.66 -14.91
C ILE A 138 18.92 4.14 -14.73
N GLY A 139 19.74 3.37 -15.44
CA GLY A 139 19.80 1.91 -15.30
C GLY A 139 20.15 1.46 -13.87
N LEU A 140 21.13 2.11 -13.23
CA LEU A 140 21.52 1.84 -11.85
C LEU A 140 20.43 2.26 -10.85
N THR A 141 19.79 3.41 -11.05
CA THR A 141 18.68 3.87 -10.21
C THR A 141 17.49 2.92 -10.33
N VAL A 142 17.14 2.49 -11.54
CA VAL A 142 16.07 1.51 -11.76
C VAL A 142 16.42 0.15 -11.14
N LEU A 143 17.67 -0.31 -11.26
CA LEU A 143 18.13 -1.55 -10.63
C LEU A 143 18.06 -1.47 -9.10
N MET A 144 18.59 -0.41 -8.50
CA MET A 144 18.52 -0.19 -7.05
C MET A 144 17.07 -0.06 -6.57
N SER A 145 16.23 0.67 -7.29
CA SER A 145 14.78 0.76 -7.00
C SER A 145 14.10 -0.61 -7.10
N THR A 146 14.52 -1.49 -8.02
CA THR A 146 13.97 -2.84 -8.14
C THR A 146 14.39 -3.74 -6.98
N ILE A 147 15.64 -3.67 -6.53
CA ILE A 147 16.12 -4.44 -5.37
C ILE A 147 15.42 -3.96 -4.09
N CYS A 148 15.33 -2.64 -3.90
CA CYS A 148 14.56 -2.05 -2.81
C CYS A 148 13.09 -2.45 -2.88
N CYS A 149 12.50 -2.54 -4.09
CA CYS A 149 11.13 -3.01 -4.28
C CYS A 149 10.91 -4.42 -3.75
N ILE A 150 11.85 -5.34 -4.00
CA ILE A 150 11.70 -6.72 -3.53
C ILE A 150 11.78 -6.77 -2.00
N GLY A 151 12.74 -6.05 -1.41
CA GLY A 151 12.89 -5.95 0.04
C GLY A 151 11.64 -5.35 0.71
N ASP A 152 11.17 -4.21 0.19
CA ASP A 152 9.98 -3.52 0.68
C ASP A 152 8.73 -4.36 0.50
N LEU A 153 8.59 -5.07 -0.62
CA LEU A 153 7.45 -5.94 -0.87
C LEU A 153 7.39 -7.06 0.18
N VAL A 154 8.51 -7.73 0.44
CA VAL A 154 8.58 -8.81 1.44
C VAL A 154 8.29 -8.27 2.84
N ALA A 155 8.97 -7.19 3.24
CA ALA A 155 8.77 -6.57 4.55
C ALA A 155 7.31 -6.11 4.73
N SER A 156 6.75 -5.46 3.70
CA SER A 156 5.39 -4.96 3.71
C SER A 156 4.36 -6.08 3.79
N VAL A 157 4.54 -7.17 3.04
CA VAL A 157 3.66 -8.35 3.11
C VAL A 157 3.65 -8.96 4.52
N ILE A 158 4.83 -9.15 5.12
CA ILE A 158 4.96 -9.75 6.46
C ILE A 158 4.33 -8.85 7.53
N VAL A 159 4.68 -7.56 7.53
CA VAL A 159 4.18 -6.61 8.54
C VAL A 159 2.66 -6.44 8.42
N ASN A 160 2.14 -6.28 7.20
CA ASN A 160 0.71 -6.08 6.99
C ASN A 160 -0.11 -7.36 7.17
N PHE A 161 0.49 -8.53 6.97
CA PHE A 161 -0.11 -9.79 7.41
C PHE A 161 -0.34 -9.77 8.93
N ALA A 162 0.69 -9.43 9.71
CA ALA A 162 0.60 -9.39 11.17
C ALA A 162 -0.45 -8.36 11.64
N ILE A 163 -0.43 -7.15 11.07
CA ILE A 163 -1.41 -6.10 11.37
C ILE A 163 -2.84 -6.57 11.07
N GLY A 164 -3.07 -7.13 9.88
CA GLY A 164 -4.38 -7.63 9.47
C GLY A 164 -4.87 -8.80 10.33
N ALA A 165 -3.98 -9.73 10.67
CA ALA A 165 -4.27 -10.88 11.51
C ALA A 165 -4.64 -10.47 12.95
N VAL A 166 -3.89 -9.54 13.54
CA VAL A 166 -4.16 -8.98 14.87
C VAL A 166 -5.49 -8.23 14.88
N ALA A 167 -5.73 -7.37 13.87
CA ALA A 167 -7.00 -6.66 13.73
C ALA A 167 -8.19 -7.63 13.57
N GLY A 168 -8.01 -8.69 12.77
CA GLY A 168 -9.01 -9.75 12.60
C GLY A 168 -9.28 -10.52 13.89
N TYR A 169 -8.25 -10.87 14.65
CA TYR A 169 -8.37 -11.54 15.95
C TYR A 169 -9.14 -10.68 16.96
N ILE A 170 -8.83 -9.38 17.04
CA ILE A 170 -9.59 -8.44 17.88
C ILE A 170 -11.05 -8.36 17.39
N ALA A 171 -11.26 -8.34 16.08
CA ALA A 171 -12.59 -8.28 15.48
C ALA A 171 -13.44 -9.52 15.74
N THR A 172 -12.84 -10.71 15.86
CA THR A 172 -13.60 -11.93 16.18
C THR A 172 -14.30 -11.85 17.54
N GLY A 173 -13.75 -11.07 18.50
CA GLY A 173 -14.28 -10.97 19.87
C GLY A 173 -14.23 -12.31 20.62
N LYS A 174 -14.41 -12.30 21.94
CA LYS A 174 -14.57 -13.55 22.72
C LYS A 174 -15.68 -14.39 22.06
N PRO A 175 -15.54 -15.73 21.97
CA PRO A 175 -16.58 -16.57 21.40
C PRO A 175 -17.89 -16.21 22.11
N LYS A 176 -18.87 -15.71 21.34
CA LYS A 176 -20.24 -15.67 21.84
C LYS A 176 -20.58 -17.13 22.07
N GLU A 177 -20.63 -17.52 23.34
CA GLU A 177 -21.22 -18.77 23.80
C GLU A 177 -22.51 -18.94 23.00
N LYS A 178 -22.54 -19.93 22.09
CA LYS A 178 -23.77 -20.24 21.37
C LYS A 178 -24.81 -20.44 22.48
N PRO A 179 -25.94 -19.70 22.51
CA PRO A 179 -26.99 -20.03 23.44
C PRO A 179 -27.33 -21.50 23.16
N ALA A 180 -27.12 -22.33 24.18
CA ALA A 180 -27.33 -23.77 24.11
C ALA A 180 -28.64 -24.00 23.36
N ALA A 181 -28.56 -24.72 22.25
CA ALA A 181 -29.72 -25.05 21.43
C ALA A 181 -30.80 -25.57 22.38
N LYS A 182 -31.88 -24.79 22.58
CA LYS A 182 -33.00 -25.20 23.40
C LYS A 182 -33.41 -26.57 22.91
N ALA A 183 -33.19 -27.58 23.75
CA ALA A 183 -33.56 -28.96 23.48
C ALA A 183 -35.01 -28.96 23.01
N ALA A 184 -35.22 -29.40 21.77
CA ALA A 184 -36.55 -29.55 21.21
C ALA A 184 -37.31 -30.56 22.07
N THR A 185 -38.17 -30.06 22.96
CA THR A 185 -39.12 -30.85 23.73
C THR A 185 -40.11 -31.49 22.77
N LYS A 186 -39.85 -32.74 22.37
CA LYS A 186 -40.83 -33.59 21.68
C LYS A 186 -42.03 -33.77 22.60
N LYS A 187 -43.14 -33.10 22.27
CA LYS A 187 -44.45 -33.32 22.88
C LYS A 187 -45.02 -34.65 22.33
N PRO A 188 -45.45 -35.61 23.16
CA PRO A 188 -46.03 -36.85 22.66
C PRO A 188 -47.41 -36.59 22.05
N ALA A 189 -47.61 -37.09 20.84
CA ALA A 189 -48.89 -37.09 20.16
C ALA A 189 -49.86 -38.05 20.87
N ARG A 190 -50.93 -37.50 21.45
CA ARG A 190 -52.03 -38.25 22.04
C ARG A 190 -53.00 -38.64 20.91
N LYS A 191 -53.05 -39.92 20.53
CA LYS A 191 -54.14 -40.45 19.70
C LYS A 191 -55.31 -40.85 20.62
N LYS A 192 -56.49 -40.34 20.27
CA LYS A 192 -57.79 -40.88 20.69
C LYS A 192 -58.21 -41.94 19.67
#